data_AF-A0A3B0PIY0-F1
#
_entry.id   AF-A0A3B0PIY0-F1
#
_cell.length_a   1.000
_cell.length_b   1.000
_cell.length_c   1.000
_cell.angle_alpha   90.00
_cell.angle_beta   90.00
_cell.angle_gamma   90.00
#
_symmetry.space_group_name_H-M   'P 1'
#
loop_
_entity.id
_entity.type
_entity.pdbx_description
1 polymer ?
#
loop_
_entity_poly.entity_id
_entity_poly.type
_entity_poly.pdbx_seq_one_letter_code
_entity_poly.pdbx_strand_id
1 'polypeptide(L)' 'MAEKGALDFDDLILHCKTLLEMHPNVAAKIARHFNYILVDEFQDTSDLQFDILEKIIDKSSQLTIVGDPDQTIYNW' A
#
# COMPACT_ATOMS: atom_id res chain seq x y z
N MET A 1 -7.68 -18.38 3.30
CA MET A 1 -6.76 -19.50 3.60
C MET A 1 -6.11 -19.41 4.99
N ALA A 2 -6.45 -18.41 5.80
CA ALA A 2 -5.89 -18.13 7.13
C ALA A 2 -5.89 -19.31 8.13
N GLU A 3 -6.85 -20.24 8.06
CA GLU A 3 -6.91 -21.41 8.96
C GLU A 3 -5.75 -22.42 8.77
N LYS A 4 -5.02 -22.36 7.64
CA LYS A 4 -3.90 -23.26 7.32
C LYS A 4 -2.51 -22.63 7.47
N GLY A 5 -2.42 -21.41 8.03
CA GLY A 5 -1.16 -20.67 8.12
C GLY A 5 -0.58 -20.29 6.75
N ALA A 6 -1.42 -20.22 5.72
CA ALA A 6 -1.05 -19.84 4.36
C ALA A 6 -1.84 -18.59 3.96
N LEU A 7 -1.17 -17.69 3.23
CA LEU A 7 -1.74 -16.46 2.68
C LEU A 7 -1.63 -16.53 1.15
N ASP A 8 -2.70 -16.18 0.46
CA ASP A 8 -2.65 -15.87 -0.98
C ASP A 8 -2.29 -14.38 -1.21
N PHE A 9 -2.28 -13.93 -2.47
CA PHE A 9 -1.82 -12.58 -2.81
C PHE A 9 -2.74 -11.48 -2.25
N ASP A 10 -4.05 -11.69 -2.28
CA ASP A 10 -5.00 -10.72 -1.75
C ASP A 10 -4.94 -10.68 -0.22
N ASP A 11 -4.78 -11.85 0.41
CA ASP A 11 -4.54 -11.97 1.84
C ASP A 11 -3.32 -11.12 2.27
N LEU A 12 -2.22 -11.11 1.50
CA LEU A 12 -1.02 -10.31 1.84
C LEU A 12 -1.32 -8.81 1.93
N ILE A 13 -2.05 -8.27 0.96
CA ILE A 13 -2.41 -6.84 0.91
C ILE A 13 -3.36 -6.53 2.08
N LEU A 14 -4.39 -7.34 2.25
CA LEU A 14 -5.38 -7.14 3.31
C LEU A 14 -4.77 -7.22 4.71
N HIS A 15 -3.91 -8.21 4.96
CA HIS A 15 -3.22 -8.34 6.24
C HIS A 15 -2.22 -7.21 6.49
N CYS A 16 -1.52 -6.75 5.45
CA CYS A 16 -0.63 -5.58 5.56
C CYS A 16 -1.42 -4.33 5.99
N LYS A 17 -2.52 -4.02 5.29
CA LYS A 17 -3.43 -2.91 5.65
C LYS A 17 -3.88 -3.02 7.10
N THR A 18 -4.41 -4.20 7.48
CA THR A 18 -4.94 -4.46 8.83
C THR A 18 -3.86 -4.26 9.90
N LEU A 19 -2.64 -4.74 9.65
CA LEU A 19 -1.53 -4.60 10.58
C LEU A 19 -1.13 -3.13 10.79
N LEU A 20 -1.07 -2.35 9.70
CA LEU A 20 -0.72 -0.93 9.77
C LEU A 20 -1.81 -0.09 10.48
N GLU A 21 -3.08 -0.45 10.28
CA GLU A 21 -4.22 0.17 10.97
C GLU A 21 -4.23 -0.15 12.47
N MET A 22 -4.02 -1.41 12.83
CA MET A 22 -4.07 -1.86 14.22
C MET A 22 -2.83 -1.47 15.03
N HIS A 23 -1.71 -1.23 14.38
CA HIS A 23 -0.42 -0.94 15.04
C HIS A 23 0.21 0.36 14.51
N PRO A 24 -0.29 1.55 14.93
CA PRO A 24 0.21 2.84 14.47
C PRO A 24 1.71 3.08 14.71
N ASN A 25 2.28 2.44 15.73
CA ASN A 25 3.71 2.48 16.00
C ASN A 25 4.54 1.79 14.91
N VAL A 26 4.02 0.71 14.32
CA VAL A 26 4.64 0.01 13.20
C VAL A 26 4.52 0.85 11.93
N ALA A 27 3.33 1.38 11.65
CA ALA A 27 3.11 2.30 10.53
C ALA A 27 4.06 3.51 10.59
N ALA A 28 4.16 4.17 11.75
CA ALA A 28 5.08 5.29 11.93
C ALA A 28 6.56 4.90 11.81
N LYS A 29 6.93 3.66 12.19
CA LYS A 29 8.30 3.16 12.01
C LYS A 29 8.61 2.97 10.53
N ILE A 30 7.65 2.44 9.76
CA ILE A 30 7.78 2.23 8.31
C ILE A 30 7.81 3.58 7.58
N ALA A 31 6.93 4.51 7.94
CA ALA A 31 6.92 5.86 7.34
C ALA A 31 8.25 6.58 7.51
N ARG A 32 8.85 6.51 8.72
CA ARG A 32 10.18 7.07 8.97
C ARG A 32 11.31 6.38 8.18
N HIS A 33 11.10 5.15 7.70
CA HIS A 33 12.09 4.42 6.93
C HIS A 33 12.08 4.86 5.45
N PHE A 34 10.91 5.22 4.92
CA PHE A 34 10.74 5.57 3.51
C PHE A 34 10.54 7.08 3.32
N ASN A 35 11.65 7.82 3.28
CA ASN A 35 11.60 9.26 3.02
C ASN A 35 11.21 9.61 1.57
N TYR A 36 11.40 8.70 0.63
CA TYR A 36 11.07 8.86 -0.78
C TYR A 36 10.33 7.62 -1.24
N ILE A 37 9.14 7.82 -1.81
CA ILE A 37 8.27 6.74 -2.28
C ILE A 37 7.94 7.05 -3.74
N LEU A 38 8.21 6.08 -4.61
CA LEU A 38 7.82 6.11 -6.02
C LEU A 38 6.76 5.03 -6.22
N VAL A 39 5.60 5.42 -6.76
CA VAL A 39 4.56 4.50 -7.19
C VAL A 39 4.43 4.63 -8.70
N ASP A 40 4.66 3.53 -9.41
CA ASP A 40 4.49 3.42 -10.86
C ASP A 40 3.16 2.74 -11.18
N GLU A 41 2.67 2.91 -12.40
CA GLU A 41 1.39 2.34 -12.87
C GLU A 41 0.22 2.60 -11.92
N PHE A 42 0.13 3.82 -11.40
CA PHE A 42 -0.85 4.16 -10.36
C PHE A 42 -2.31 4.01 -10.80
N GLN A 43 -2.58 4.09 -12.11
CA GLN A 43 -3.92 3.86 -12.65
C GLN A 43 -4.47 2.46 -12.35
N ASP A 44 -3.60 1.48 -12.10
CA ASP A 44 -3.98 0.10 -11.79
C ASP A 44 -3.89 -0.22 -10.28
N THR A 45 -3.63 0.79 -9.44
CA THR A 45 -3.57 0.65 -7.99
C THR A 45 -4.97 0.53 -7.38
N SER A 46 -5.20 -0.49 -6.56
CA SER A 46 -6.49 -0.68 -5.88
C SER A 46 -6.63 0.16 -4.61
N ASP A 47 -7.88 0.37 -4.15
CA ASP A 47 -8.17 1.10 -2.90
C ASP A 47 -7.40 0.53 -1.70
N LEU A 48 -7.27 -0.80 -1.61
CA LEU A 48 -6.54 -1.45 -0.52
C LEU A 48 -5.04 -1.13 -0.55
N GLN A 49 -4.45 -1.02 -1.74
CA GLN A 49 -3.04 -0.63 -1.91
C GLN A 49 -2.85 0.85 -1.59
N PHE A 50 -3.79 1.70 -1.99
CA PHE A 50 -3.79 3.11 -1.66
C PHE A 50 -3.90 3.34 -0.14
N ASP A 51 -4.77 2.60 0.55
CA ASP A 51 -4.90 2.67 2.01
C ASP A 51 -3.57 2.35 2.72
N ILE A 52 -2.82 1.35 2.24
CA ILE A 52 -1.49 1.01 2.76
C ILE A 52 -0.53 2.19 2.56
N LEU A 53 -0.50 2.76 1.36
CA LEU A 53 0.34 3.89 1.01
C LEU A 53 0.08 5.08 1.95
N GLU A 54 -1.18 5.40 2.23
CA GLU A 54 -1.54 6.46 3.18
C GLU A 54 -1.04 6.21 4.61
N LYS A 55 -0.96 4.96 5.06
CA LYS A 55 -0.43 4.64 6.41
C LYS A 55 1.09 4.77 6.52
N ILE A 56 1.82 4.66 5.41
CA ILE A 56 3.28 4.67 5.39
C ILE A 56 3.86 6.00 4.90
N ILE A 57 3.02 7.00 4.65
CA ILE A 57 3.44 8.37 4.34
C ILE A 57 3.34 9.22 5.62
N ASP A 58 4.37 10.01 5.87
CA ASP A 58 4.35 11.07 6.87
C ASP A 58 4.66 12.44 6.25
N LYS A 59 4.65 13.48 7.08
CA LYS A 59 4.90 14.87 6.65
C LYS A 59 6.27 15.10 6.00
N SER A 60 7.23 14.20 6.23
CA SER A 60 8.59 14.29 5.68
C SER A 60 8.78 13.44 4.43
N SER A 61 7.77 12.65 4.07
CA SER A 61 7.82 11.75 2.93
C SER A 61 7.65 12.53 1.61
N GLN A 62 8.44 12.15 0.62
CA GLN A 62 8.39 12.67 -0.75
C GLN A 62 7.76 11.60 -1.64
N LEU A 63 6.51 11.80 -2.03
CA LEU A 63 5.76 10.87 -2.87
C LEU A 63 5.84 11.32 -4.34
N THR A 64 6.27 10.42 -5.22
CA THR A 64 6.17 10.55 -6.67
C THR A 64 5.24 9.47 -7.18
N ILE A 65 4.23 9.87 -7.94
CA ILE A 65 3.28 8.96 -8.58
C ILE A 65 3.44 9.09 -10.09
N VAL A 66 3.55 7.96 -10.77
CA VAL A 66 3.58 7.83 -12.23
C VAL A 66 2.43 6.93 -12.64
N GLY A 67 1.73 7.32 -13.70
CA GLY A 67 0.64 6.53 -14.27
C GLY A 67 0.02 7.23 -15.48
N ASP A 68 -0.67 6.45 -16.30
CA ASP A 68 -1.37 6.89 -17.50
C ASP A 68 -2.84 6.44 -17.44
N PRO A 69 -3.80 7.36 -17.23
CA PRO A 69 -5.22 7.02 -17.17
C PRO A 69 -5.74 6.32 -18.44
N ASP A 70 -5.17 6.63 -19.61
CA ASP A 70 -5.58 6.03 -20.90
C ASP A 70 -5.12 4.57 -21.03
N GLN A 71 -4.28 4.09 -20.12
CA GLN A 71 -3.78 2.70 -20.05
C GLN A 71 -4.41 1.88 -18.93
N THR A 72 -5.51 2.35 -18.32
CA THR A 72 -6.22 1.58 -17.29
C THR A 72 -6.83 0.31 -17.90
N ILE A 73 -6.28 -0.85 -17.60
CA ILE A 73 -6.75 -2.15 -18.13
C ILE A 73 -7.25 -3.11 -17.05
N TYR A 74 -7.09 -2.76 -15.76
CA TYR A 74 -7.49 -3.61 -14.63
C TYR A 74 -8.83 -3.24 -13.96
N ASN A 75 -9.71 -2.50 -14.64
CA ASN A 75 -11.10 -2.32 -14.21
C ASN A 75 -11.97 -3.55 -14.60
N TRP A 76 -12.01 -4.58 -13.75
CA TRP A 76 -12.85 -5.77 -13.89
C TRP A 76 -13.81 -5.91 -12.70
#